data_AF-A0A830D7J8-F1
#
_entry.id   AF-A0A830D7J8-F1
#
_cell.length_a   1.000
_cell.length_b   1.000
_cell.length_c   1.000
_cell.angle_alpha   90.00
_cell.angle_beta   90.00
_cell.angle_gamma   90.00
#
_symmetry.space_group_name_H-M   'P 1'
#
loop_
_entity.id
_entity.type
_entity.pdbx_description
1 polymer ?
#
loop_
_entity_poly.entity_id
_entity_poly.type
_entity_poly.pdbx_seq_one_letter_code
_entity_poly.pdbx_strand_id
1 'polypeptide(L)'
;MVNVIHLSKLDLDLSQRIVDTLDIEIKRWAAGKEGNLRALLSTMQYVLWPECGWQPVSLTDLITGASVKKVYRKATLCIHPDKVQQKGANLQQKYIAEKVFDLLKVCFQYLHWVLFLFFFVLFFPVKNAYLHFIQVLSNIVKLEIILLVHL
;
A
#
# COMPACT_ATOMS: atom_id res chain seq x y z
N MET A 1 10.24 -39.50 14.48
CA MET A 1 9.32 -38.64 13.69
C MET A 1 8.49 -37.68 14.54
N VAL A 2 8.08 -38.04 15.77
CA VAL A 2 7.28 -37.16 16.66
C VAL A 2 7.96 -35.82 17.01
N ASN A 3 9.29 -35.79 17.15
CA ASN A 3 10.04 -34.58 17.51
C ASN A 3 10.11 -33.53 16.38
N VAL A 4 10.13 -33.97 15.12
CA VAL A 4 10.26 -33.06 13.95
C VAL A 4 8.97 -32.30 13.70
N ILE A 5 7.82 -32.95 13.87
CA ILE A 5 6.49 -32.31 13.71
C ILE A 5 6.21 -31.32 14.85
N HIS A 6 6.68 -31.61 16.06
CA HIS A 6 6.52 -30.69 17.19
C HIS A 6 7.44 -29.46 17.03
N LEU A 7 8.66 -29.65 16.53
CA LEU A 7 9.60 -28.56 16.24
C LEU A 7 9.08 -27.64 15.13
N SER A 8 8.51 -28.19 14.05
CA SER A 8 7.94 -27.36 12.98
C SER A 8 6.70 -26.56 13.42
N LYS A 9 5.85 -27.13 14.30
CA LYS A 9 4.72 -26.40 14.88
C LYS A 9 5.16 -25.24 15.78
N LEU A 10 6.21 -25.43 16.57
CA LEU A 10 6.77 -24.37 17.41
C LEU A 10 7.40 -23.24 16.58
N ASP A 11 8.11 -23.58 15.50
CA ASP A 11 8.70 -22.61 14.57
C ASP A 11 7.64 -21.77 13.84
N LEU A 12 6.52 -22.41 13.48
CA LEU A 12 5.34 -21.72 12.92
C LEU A 12 4.68 -20.77 13.93
N ASP A 13 4.48 -21.19 15.18
CA ASP A 13 3.88 -20.33 16.23
C ASP A 13 4.77 -19.12 16.54
N LEU A 14 6.09 -19.32 16.60
CA LEU A 14 7.04 -18.22 16.81
C LEU A 14 7.01 -17.22 15.63
N SER A 15 7.01 -17.73 14.41
CA SER A 15 6.91 -16.90 13.20
C SER A 15 5.60 -16.10 13.17
N GLN A 16 4.50 -16.72 13.57
CA GLN A 16 3.20 -16.04 13.63
C GLN A 16 3.19 -14.92 14.66
N ARG A 17 3.69 -15.17 15.88
CA ARG A 17 3.79 -14.14 16.94
C ARG A 17 4.65 -12.94 16.51
N ILE A 18 5.73 -13.21 15.77
CA ILE A 18 6.58 -12.16 15.21
C ILE A 18 5.78 -11.31 14.22
N VAL A 19 5.06 -11.94 13.29
CA VAL A 19 4.21 -11.24 12.32
C VAL A 19 3.14 -10.39 13.01
N ASP A 20 2.46 -10.95 14.01
CA ASP A 20 1.41 -10.23 14.74
C ASP A 20 1.98 -9.00 15.48
N THR A 21 3.16 -9.14 16.08
CA THR A 21 3.85 -8.03 16.76
C THR A 21 4.20 -6.91 15.78
N LEU A 22 4.73 -7.28 14.60
CA LEU A 22 5.06 -6.32 13.54
C LEU A 22 3.81 -5.62 13.00
N ASP A 23 2.72 -6.36 12.81
CA ASP A 23 1.46 -5.80 12.34
C ASP A 23 0.89 -4.78 13.33
N ILE A 24 0.95 -5.06 14.64
CA ILE A 24 0.58 -4.11 15.70
C ILE A 24 1.44 -2.84 15.63
N GLU A 25 2.75 -2.98 15.47
CA GLU A 25 3.67 -1.85 15.39
C GLU A 25 3.41 -0.98 14.16
N ILE A 26 3.21 -1.60 12.99
CA ILE A 26 2.93 -0.91 11.74
C ILE A 26 1.57 -0.21 11.80
N LYS A 27 0.54 -0.85 12.37
CA LYS A 27 -0.78 -0.24 12.59
C LYS A 27 -0.70 0.92 13.57
N ARG A 28 0.00 0.77 14.69
CA ARG A 28 0.23 1.85 15.65
C ARG A 28 0.95 3.02 15.00
N TRP A 29 1.96 2.74 14.18
CA TRP A 29 2.66 3.77 13.42
C TRP A 29 1.69 4.46 12.46
N ALA A 30 0.93 3.73 11.65
CA ALA A 30 0.00 4.26 10.65
C ALA A 30 -1.22 5.00 11.24
N ALA A 31 -1.62 4.66 12.47
CA ALA A 31 -2.79 5.24 13.13
C ALA A 31 -2.75 6.78 13.12
N GLY A 32 -3.85 7.40 12.67
CA GLY A 32 -3.98 8.86 12.55
C GLY A 32 -3.24 9.50 11.37
N LYS A 33 -2.47 8.73 10.59
CA LYS A 33 -1.81 9.18 9.36
C LYS A 33 -2.17 8.37 8.11
N GLU A 34 -3.10 7.43 8.24
CA GLU A 34 -3.69 6.69 7.13
C GLU A 34 -4.27 7.65 6.08
N GLY A 35 -3.98 7.44 4.80
CA GLY A 35 -4.38 8.34 3.72
C GLY A 35 -3.54 9.62 3.58
N ASN A 36 -2.69 9.96 4.56
CA ASN A 36 -1.81 11.13 4.48
C ASN A 36 -0.38 10.74 4.10
N LEU A 37 -0.11 10.77 2.78
CA LEU A 37 1.20 10.41 2.25
C LEU A 37 2.36 11.23 2.83
N ARG A 38 2.17 12.53 3.14
CA ARG A 38 3.23 13.38 3.71
C ARG A 38 3.59 12.96 5.14
N ALA A 39 2.57 12.67 5.95
CA ALA A 39 2.75 12.21 7.32
C ALA A 39 3.43 10.83 7.37
N LEU A 40 3.06 9.92 6.45
CA LEU A 40 3.70 8.61 6.32
C LEU A 40 5.18 8.75 5.93
N LEU A 41 5.49 9.52 4.89
CA LEU A 41 6.87 9.69 4.40
C LEU A 41 7.79 10.35 5.44
N SER A 42 7.31 11.35 6.18
CA SER A 42 8.13 12.08 7.18
C SER A 42 8.43 11.28 8.46
N THR A 43 7.73 10.17 8.68
CA THR A 43 7.87 9.35 9.90
C THR A 43 8.29 7.91 9.61
N MET A 44 8.68 7.59 8.38
CA MET A 44 9.01 6.23 7.95
C MET A 44 10.26 5.67 8.64
N GLN A 45 11.16 6.53 9.12
CA GLN A 45 12.34 6.14 9.90
C GLN A 45 12.03 5.41 11.22
N TYR A 46 10.82 5.52 11.75
CA TYR A 46 10.43 4.84 12.99
C TYR A 46 9.98 3.40 12.79
N VAL A 47 9.66 3.00 11.57
CA VAL A 47 9.18 1.64 11.25
C VAL A 47 10.17 0.86 10.40
N LEU A 48 11.09 1.54 9.70
CA LEU A 48 12.11 0.90 8.89
C LEU A 48 13.35 0.54 9.70
N TRP A 49 14.06 -0.49 9.22
CA TRP A 49 15.33 -0.93 9.77
C TRP A 49 16.49 -0.06 9.26
N PRO A 50 17.57 0.11 10.04
CA PRO A 50 18.65 1.06 9.72
C PRO A 50 19.38 0.75 8.40
N GLU A 51 19.51 -0.51 8.01
CA GLU A 51 20.23 -0.94 6.80
C GLU A 51 19.42 -0.74 5.50
N CYS A 52 18.16 -0.28 5.58
CA CYS A 52 17.34 -0.09 4.38
C CYS A 52 17.88 1.03 3.47
N GLY A 53 18.60 2.00 4.04
CA GLY A 53 19.12 3.18 3.33
C GLY A 53 18.14 4.36 3.28
N TRP A 54 17.07 4.32 4.08
CA TRP A 54 16.15 5.44 4.22
C TRP A 54 16.81 6.61 4.95
N GLN A 55 16.50 7.83 4.52
CA GLN A 55 16.94 9.05 5.16
C GLN A 55 15.71 9.82 5.63
N PRO A 56 15.65 10.26 6.91
CA PRO A 56 14.54 11.04 7.43
C PRO A 56 14.27 12.27 6.55
N VAL A 57 12.99 12.57 6.32
CA VAL A 57 12.56 13.71 5.50
C VAL A 57 11.65 14.59 6.34
N SER A 58 11.92 15.89 6.38
CA SER A 58 11.08 16.85 7.10
C SER A 58 9.79 17.14 6.34
N LEU A 59 8.72 17.50 7.05
CA LEU A 59 7.48 17.99 6.43
C LEU A 59 7.71 19.26 5.60
N THR A 60 8.71 20.06 5.95
CA THR A 60 9.13 21.26 5.19
C THR A 60 9.64 20.91 3.79
N ASP A 61 10.25 19.75 3.60
CA ASP A 61 10.68 19.26 2.28
C ASP A 61 9.52 18.67 1.46
N LEU A 62 8.35 18.48 2.06
CA LEU A 62 7.16 17.81 1.50
C LEU A 62 6.02 18.79 1.18
N ILE A 63 6.31 20.08 1.04
CA ILE A 63 5.30 21.12 0.77
C ILE A 63 4.68 20.92 -0.63
N THR A 64 5.50 20.78 -1.67
CA THR A 64 5.04 20.73 -3.06
C THR A 64 4.67 19.31 -3.52
N GLY A 65 3.69 19.19 -4.42
CA GLY A 65 3.34 17.88 -5.01
C GLY A 65 4.52 17.22 -5.73
N ALA A 66 5.41 18.00 -6.34
CA ALA A 66 6.62 17.50 -6.99
C ALA A 66 7.61 16.90 -5.99
N SER A 67 7.84 17.56 -4.85
CA SER A 67 8.75 17.03 -3.82
C SER A 67 8.19 15.78 -3.15
N VAL A 68 6.88 15.74 -2.86
CA VAL A 68 6.19 14.53 -2.37
C VAL A 68 6.37 13.37 -3.35
N LYS A 69 6.15 13.59 -4.66
CA LYS A 69 6.30 12.55 -5.68
C LYS A 69 7.76 12.06 -5.78
N LYS A 70 8.74 12.95 -5.64
CA LYS A 70 10.17 12.59 -5.64
C LYS A 70 10.53 11.72 -4.43
N VAL A 71 10.09 12.13 -3.23
CA VAL A 71 10.37 11.39 -1.98
C VAL A 71 9.63 10.05 -1.97
N TYR A 72 8.38 10.01 -2.44
CA TYR A 72 7.63 8.76 -2.62
C TYR A 72 8.38 7.77 -3.52
N ARG A 73 8.89 8.22 -4.67
CA ARG A 73 9.70 7.37 -5.56
C ARG A 73 10.93 6.81 -4.85
N LYS A 74 11.64 7.65 -4.09
CA LYS A 74 12.79 7.22 -3.29
C LYS A 74 12.39 6.17 -2.25
N ALA A 75 11.27 6.38 -1.55
CA ALA A 75 10.73 5.43 -0.58
C ALA A 75 10.43 4.09 -1.26
N THR A 76 9.66 4.09 -2.35
CA THR A 76 9.28 2.86 -3.06
C THR A 76 10.48 2.07 -3.58
N LEU A 77 11.58 2.72 -3.95
CA LEU A 77 12.81 2.03 -4.37
C LEU A 77 13.57 1.41 -3.17
N CYS A 78 13.54 2.09 -2.02
CA CYS A 78 14.19 1.65 -0.79
C CYS A 78 13.55 0.39 -0.23
N ILE A 79 12.22 0.33 -0.22
CA ILE A 79 11.43 -0.74 0.39
C ILE A 79 10.75 -1.64 -0.65
N HIS A 80 11.16 -1.58 -1.92
CA HIS A 80 10.59 -2.46 -2.94
C HIS A 80 10.85 -3.93 -2.58
N PRO A 81 9.85 -4.83 -2.62
CA PRO A 81 10.03 -6.23 -2.22
C PRO A 81 11.16 -6.93 -2.97
N ASP A 82 11.29 -6.70 -4.28
CA ASP A 82 12.41 -7.23 -5.09
C ASP A 82 13.80 -6.73 -4.60
N LYS A 83 13.91 -5.45 -4.25
CA LYS A 83 15.19 -4.86 -3.79
C LYS A 83 15.55 -5.31 -2.39
N VAL A 84 14.55 -5.43 -1.51
CA VAL A 84 14.71 -5.94 -0.15
C VAL A 84 15.12 -7.42 -0.19
N GLN A 85 14.52 -8.22 -1.08
CA GLN A 85 14.90 -9.61 -1.32
C GLN A 85 16.35 -9.73 -1.83
N GLN A 86 16.76 -8.91 -2.79
CA GLN A 86 18.13 -8.91 -3.35
C GLN A 86 19.21 -8.57 -2.31
N LYS A 87 18.87 -7.76 -1.29
CA LYS A 87 19.77 -7.38 -0.19
C LYS A 87 19.90 -8.44 0.91
N GLY A 88 19.26 -9.61 0.76
CA GLY A 88 19.31 -10.66 1.78
C GLY A 88 18.51 -10.33 3.05
N ALA A 89 17.43 -9.56 2.91
CA ALA A 89 16.62 -9.16 4.05
C ALA A 89 16.01 -10.37 4.77
N ASN A 90 15.84 -10.24 6.09
CA ASN A 90 15.18 -11.25 6.91
C ASN A 90 13.66 -11.25 6.70
N LEU A 91 12.95 -12.24 7.25
CA LEU A 91 11.49 -12.35 7.12
C LEU A 91 10.75 -11.10 7.64
N GLN A 92 11.20 -10.55 8.76
CA GLN A 92 10.59 -9.36 9.39
C GLN A 92 10.72 -8.13 8.50
N GLN A 93 11.89 -7.89 7.94
CA GLN A 93 12.20 -6.77 7.04
C GLN A 93 11.37 -6.86 5.76
N LYS A 94 11.22 -8.07 5.18
CA LYS A 94 10.33 -8.29 4.03
C LYS A 94 8.88 -7.95 4.37
N TYR A 95 8.40 -8.41 5.53
CA TYR A 95 7.05 -8.15 5.99
C TYR A 95 6.80 -6.64 6.19
N ILE A 96 7.70 -5.97 6.91
CA ILE A 96 7.64 -4.51 7.11
C ILE A 96 7.64 -3.78 5.76
N ALA A 97 8.55 -4.17 4.86
CA ALA A 97 8.67 -3.55 3.54
C ALA A 97 7.36 -3.67 2.76
N GLU A 98 6.77 -4.85 2.71
CA GLU A 98 5.52 -5.13 2.01
C GLU A 98 4.37 -4.27 2.58
N LYS A 99 4.16 -4.31 3.90
CA LYS A 99 3.08 -3.55 4.53
C LYS A 99 3.23 -2.04 4.37
N VAL A 100 4.43 -1.51 4.58
CA VAL A 100 4.68 -0.08 4.41
C VAL A 100 4.56 0.32 2.93
N PHE A 101 5.03 -0.51 2.00
CA PHE A 101 4.90 -0.27 0.56
C PHE A 101 3.43 -0.21 0.14
N ASP A 102 2.60 -1.13 0.62
CA ASP A 102 1.17 -1.15 0.33
C ASP A 102 0.46 0.10 0.86
N LEU A 103 0.74 0.50 2.10
CA LEU A 103 0.19 1.73 2.69
C LEU A 103 0.54 2.98 1.86
N LEU A 104 1.80 3.11 1.45
CA LEU A 104 2.24 4.23 0.61
C LEU A 104 1.57 4.21 -0.76
N LYS A 105 1.45 3.04 -1.40
CA LYS A 105 0.82 2.88 -2.71
C LYS A 105 -0.65 3.25 -2.66
N VAL A 106 -1.37 2.79 -1.64
CA VAL A 106 -2.78 3.12 -1.42
C VAL A 106 -2.96 4.63 -1.28
N CYS A 107 -2.17 5.30 -0.45
CA CYS A 107 -2.25 6.76 -0.27
C CYS A 107 -1.93 7.53 -1.56
N PHE A 108 -0.90 7.11 -2.30
CA PHE A 108 -0.54 7.74 -3.58
C PHE A 108 -1.64 7.55 -4.63
N GLN A 109 -2.23 6.37 -4.69
CA GLN A 109 -3.31 6.04 -5.63
C GLN A 109 -4.59 6.82 -5.31
N TYR A 110 -4.95 6.97 -4.03
CA TYR A 110 -6.07 7.81 -3.61
C TYR A 110 -5.88 9.27 -4.04
N LEU A 111 -4.69 9.84 -3.83
CA LEU A 111 -4.40 11.21 -4.27
C LEU A 111 -4.63 11.38 -5.78
N HIS A 112 -4.19 10.38 -6.57
CA HIS A 112 -4.41 10.40 -8.01
C HIS A 112 -5.88 10.24 -8.40
N TRP A 113 -6.61 9.29 -7.79
CA TRP A 113 -8.03 9.08 -8.06
C TRP A 113 -8.89 10.28 -7.68
N VAL A 114 -8.60 10.95 -6.56
CA VAL A 114 -9.33 12.16 -6.13
C VAL A 114 -9.11 13.29 -7.12
N LEU A 115 -7.87 13.49 -7.58
CA LEU A 115 -7.57 14.48 -8.62
C LEU A 115 -8.22 14.13 -9.96
N PHE A 116 -8.23 12.85 -10.33
CA PHE A 116 -8.90 12.38 -11.55
C PHE A 116 -10.41 12.58 -11.47
N LEU A 117 -11.03 12.22 -10.35
CA LEU A 117 -12.46 12.40 -10.12
C LEU A 117 -12.83 13.89 -10.09
N PHE A 118 -12.01 14.72 -9.44
CA PHE A 118 -12.21 16.17 -9.41
C PHE A 118 -12.09 16.78 -10.82
N PHE A 119 -11.08 16.39 -11.59
CA PHE A 119 -10.94 16.79 -12.98
C PHE A 119 -12.13 16.31 -13.81
N PHE A 120 -12.59 15.08 -13.63
CA PHE A 120 -13.76 14.56 -14.31
C PHE A 120 -15.03 15.34 -13.94
N VAL A 121 -15.27 15.62 -12.66
CA VAL A 121 -16.45 16.38 -12.21
C VAL A 121 -16.43 17.83 -12.70
N LEU A 122 -15.26 18.47 -12.74
CA LEU A 122 -15.15 19.87 -13.17
C LEU A 122 -15.06 20.06 -14.68
N PHE A 123 -14.48 19.09 -15.40
CA PHE A 123 -14.13 19.24 -16.81
C PHE A 123 -15.03 18.42 -17.73
N PHE A 124 -15.82 17.48 -17.21
CA PHE A 124 -16.84 16.77 -17.97
C PHE A 124 -18.23 17.38 -17.68
N PRO A 125 -18.83 18.14 -18.62
CA PRO A 125 -20.17 18.64 -18.45
C PRO A 125 -21.16 17.47 -18.50
N VAL A 126 -21.67 17.10 -17.31
CA VAL A 126 -22.70 16.08 -17.14
C VAL A 126 -24.02 16.61 -17.68
N LYS A 127 -24.37 16.22 -18.92
CA LYS A 127 -25.78 15.97 -19.27
C LYS A 127 -25.98 14.68 -20.10
N ASN A 128 -25.06 14.31 -21.00
CA ASN A 128 -25.27 13.16 -21.91
C ASN A 128 -24.36 11.93 -21.72
N ALA A 129 -23.20 12.05 -21.08
CA ALA A 129 -22.27 10.92 -20.93
C ALA A 129 -22.60 9.99 -19.75
N TYR A 130 -23.26 10.50 -18.70
CA TYR A 130 -23.59 9.72 -17.50
C TYR A 130 -24.61 8.61 -17.79
N LEU A 131 -25.66 8.92 -18.56
CA LEU A 131 -26.65 7.92 -18.98
C LEU A 131 -25.99 6.82 -19.84
N HIS A 132 -25.07 7.20 -20.72
CA HIS A 132 -24.37 6.24 -21.56
C HIS A 132 -23.41 5.35 -20.75
N PHE A 133 -22.71 5.92 -19.77
CA PHE A 133 -21.81 5.17 -18.89
C PHE A 133 -22.58 4.22 -17.94
N ILE A 134 -23.71 4.68 -17.38
CA ILE A 134 -24.60 3.84 -16.58
C ILE A 134 -25.23 2.72 -17.43
N GLN A 135 -25.60 3.00 -18.69
CA GLN A 135 -26.12 1.99 -19.61
C GLN A 135 -25.06 0.94 -19.98
N VAL A 136 -23.82 1.37 -20.21
CA VAL A 136 -22.70 0.46 -20.49
C VAL A 136 -22.41 -0.42 -19.27
N LEU A 137 -22.34 0.14 -18.07
CA LEU A 137 -22.15 -0.63 -16.84
C LEU A 137 -23.33 -1.57 -16.57
N SER A 138 -24.57 -1.12 -16.78
CA SER A 138 -25.76 -1.97 -16.65
C SER A 138 -25.74 -3.15 -17.65
N ASN A 139 -25.23 -2.95 -18.86
CA ASN A 139 -25.15 -4.01 -19.86
C ASN A 139 -24.03 -5.01 -19.54
N ILE A 140 -22.89 -4.55 -19.03
CA ILE A 140 -21.79 -5.42 -18.59
C ILE A 140 -22.24 -6.33 -17.44
N VAL A 141 -22.91 -5.77 -16.43
CA VAL A 141 -23.44 -6.57 -15.29
C VAL A 141 -24.53 -7.55 -15.75
N LYS A 142 -25.38 -7.16 -16.72
CA LYS A 142 -26.37 -8.08 -17.31
C LYS A 142 -25.71 -9.24 -18.06
N LEU A 143 -24.62 -9.01 -18.81
CA LEU A 143 -23.92 -10.07 -19.53
C LEU A 143 -23.27 -11.08 -18.58
N GLU A 144 -22.66 -10.63 -17.48
CA GLU A 144 -22.07 -11.54 -16.48
C GLU A 144 -23.13 -12.39 -15.77
N ILE A 145 -24.29 -11.82 -15.45
CA ILE A 145 -25.40 -12.57 -14.83
C ILE A 145 -25.99 -13.60 -15.80
N ILE A 146 -26.12 -13.27 -17.08
CA ILE A 146 -26.61 -14.21 -18.11
C ILE A 146 -25.65 -15.38 -18.30
N LEU A 147 -24.32 -15.14 -18.30
CA LEU A 147 -23.33 -16.21 -18.39
C LEU A 147 -23.37 -17.14 -17.17
N LEU A 148 -23.62 -16.61 -15.97
CA LEU A 148 -23.68 -17.40 -14.73
C LEU A 148 -24.94 -18.26 -14.59
N VAL A 149 -26.03 -17.94 -15.28
CA VAL A 149 -27.30 -18.70 -15.22
C VAL A 149 -27.36 -19.81 -16.29
N HIS A 150 -26.49 -19.77 -17.31
CA HIS A 150 -26.42 -20.75 -18.40
C HIS A 150 -25.26 -21.76 -18.29
N LEU A 151 -24.54 -21.76 -17.17
CA LEU A 151 -23.52 -22.74 -16.78
C LEU A 151 -24.05 -23.61 -15.64
#